data_AF-A0A5D0VI92-F1
#
_entry.id   AF-A0A5D0VI92-F1
#
_cell.length_a   1.000
_cell.length_b   1.000
_cell.length_c   1.000
_cell.angle_alpha   90.00
_cell.angle_beta   90.00
_cell.angle_gamma   90.00
#
_symmetry.space_group_name_H-M   'P 1'
#
loop_
_entity.id
_entity.type
_entity.pdbx_description
1 polymer ?
#
loop_
_entity_poly.entity_id
_entity_poly.type
_entity_poly.pdbx_seq_one_letter_code
_entity_poly.pdbx_strand_id
1 'polypeptide(L)'
;MFPKLREELVLTDPQSRLPTRWRLPAGFYPGDKRPPLSYHTRPDRWCLEPPWCYLSCAARGQEFVLDLDAYPELTDWLTGLLRTGRAGQHPL
;
A
#
# COMPACT_ATOMS: atom_id res chain seq x y z
N MET A 1 6.78 -16.36 11.66
CA MET A 1 7.25 -16.42 10.26
C MET A 1 6.04 -16.68 9.39
N PHE A 2 5.82 -15.92 8.31
CA PHE A 2 4.72 -16.23 7.38
C PHE A 2 5.04 -17.55 6.67
N PRO A 3 4.17 -18.57 6.73
CA PRO A 3 4.47 -19.89 6.17
C PRO A 3 4.57 -19.88 4.64
N LYS A 4 3.98 -18.87 3.99
CA LYS A 4 4.14 -18.55 2.57
C LYS A 4 4.21 -17.04 2.41
N LEU A 5 5.23 -16.54 1.72
CA LEU A 5 5.25 -15.17 1.24
C LEU A 5 4.33 -15.06 0.03
N ARG A 6 3.48 -14.03 -0.01
CA ARG A 6 2.60 -13.75 -1.13
C ARG A 6 2.96 -12.41 -1.72
N GLU A 7 3.34 -12.41 -2.99
CA GLU A 7 3.83 -11.23 -3.70
C GLU A 7 2.80 -10.09 -3.72
N GLU A 8 1.51 -10.42 -3.80
CA GLU A 8 0.41 -9.44 -3.75
C GLU A 8 0.27 -8.69 -2.41
N LEU A 9 0.85 -9.22 -1.33
CA LEU A 9 0.88 -8.56 -0.01
C LEU A 9 2.19 -7.76 0.21
N VAL A 10 3.12 -7.85 -0.74
CA VAL A 10 4.38 -7.10 -0.70
C VAL A 10 4.18 -5.78 -1.42
N LEU A 11 4.25 -4.68 -0.66
CA LEU A 11 4.10 -3.33 -1.21
C LEU A 11 5.42 -2.76 -1.76
N THR A 12 6.57 -3.39 -1.49
CA THR A 12 7.86 -2.98 -2.05
C THR A 12 7.80 -3.01 -3.58
N ASP A 13 8.25 -1.93 -4.21
CA ASP A 13 8.40 -1.87 -5.66
C ASP A 13 9.32 -3.02 -6.13
N PRO A 14 8.87 -3.94 -7.01
CA PRO A 14 9.66 -5.08 -7.46
C PRO A 14 10.97 -4.69 -8.15
N GLN A 15 11.06 -3.47 -8.70
CA GLN A 15 12.28 -2.96 -9.33
C GLN A 15 13.21 -2.24 -8.34
N SER A 16 12.74 -1.98 -7.13
CA SER A 16 13.52 -1.28 -6.11
C SER A 16 14.41 -2.23 -5.33
N ARG A 17 15.66 -1.81 -5.11
CA ARG A 17 16.58 -2.45 -4.16
C ARG A 17 16.33 -2.02 -2.71
N LEU A 18 15.52 -0.98 -2.51
CA LEU A 18 15.22 -0.41 -1.20
C LEU A 18 13.80 -0.82 -0.75
N PRO A 19 13.65 -1.41 0.46
CA PRO A 19 12.34 -1.82 0.97
C PRO A 19 11.46 -0.62 1.38
N THR A 20 12.01 0.58 1.40
CA THR A 20 11.30 1.82 1.70
C THR A 20 10.60 2.40 0.47
N ARG A 21 10.87 1.91 -0.74
CA ARG A 21 10.17 2.35 -1.94
C ARG A 21 9.01 1.41 -2.21
N TRP A 22 7.79 1.91 -2.01
CA TRP A 22 6.57 1.16 -2.19
C TRP A 22 5.90 1.52 -3.51
N ARG A 23 5.26 0.54 -4.13
CA ARG A 23 4.39 0.69 -5.30
C ARG A 23 2.96 0.36 -4.89
N LEU A 24 2.07 1.34 -5.00
CA LEU A 24 0.67 1.27 -4.61
C LEU A 24 -0.22 1.56 -5.84
N PRO A 25 -1.49 1.13 -5.85
CA PRO A 25 -2.46 1.60 -6.83
C PRO A 25 -2.53 3.14 -6.86
N ALA A 26 -2.69 3.74 -8.04
CA ALA A 26 -2.74 5.21 -8.20
C ALA A 26 -3.78 5.90 -7.30
N GLY A 27 -4.85 5.20 -6.90
CA GLY A 27 -5.86 5.72 -5.96
C GLY A 27 -5.29 6.14 -4.60
N PHE A 28 -4.17 5.55 -4.16
CA PHE A 28 -3.50 5.93 -2.90
C PHE A 28 -2.86 7.32 -2.95
N TYR A 29 -2.73 7.93 -4.14
CA TYR A 29 -2.10 9.24 -4.26
C TYR A 29 -2.99 10.34 -3.67
N PRO A 30 -2.53 11.05 -2.62
CA PRO A 30 -3.35 12.02 -1.91
C PRO A 30 -3.68 13.27 -2.74
N GLY A 31 -2.76 13.67 -3.62
CA GLY A 31 -2.83 14.97 -4.29
C GLY A 31 -2.97 16.11 -3.28
N ASP A 32 -3.71 17.17 -3.66
CA ASP A 32 -3.93 18.33 -2.80
C ASP A 32 -5.19 18.23 -1.93
N LYS A 33 -6.05 17.25 -2.19
CA LYS A 33 -7.45 17.24 -1.69
C LYS A 33 -7.75 16.18 -0.65
N ARG A 34 -6.86 15.20 -0.47
CA ARG A 34 -7.10 14.05 0.42
C ARG A 34 -6.01 13.93 1.47
N PRO A 35 -6.35 13.49 2.69
CA PRO A 35 -5.35 13.26 3.72
C PRO A 35 -4.40 12.15 3.28
N PRO A 36 -3.07 12.33 3.31
CA PRO A 36 -2.13 11.26 3.02
C PRO A 36 -2.18 10.18 4.11
N LEU A 37 -1.47 9.08 3.89
CA LEU A 37 -1.24 8.08 4.93
C LEU A 37 -0.69 8.73 6.21
N SER A 38 -1.11 8.20 7.37
CA SER A 38 -0.71 8.69 8.70
C SER A 38 0.82 8.83 8.82
N TYR A 39 1.27 9.86 9.55
CA TYR A 39 2.67 10.27 9.68
C TYR A 39 3.36 10.80 8.40
N HIS A 40 2.67 10.88 7.25
CA HIS A 40 3.30 11.27 5.97
C HIS A 40 2.66 12.50 5.33
N THR A 41 2.88 13.67 5.94
CA THR A 41 2.41 14.95 5.40
C THR A 41 3.31 15.51 4.29
N ARG A 42 4.45 14.88 3.99
CA ARG A 42 5.41 15.41 3.01
C ARG A 42 5.05 14.97 1.58
N PRO A 43 4.63 15.89 0.69
CA PRO A 43 4.22 15.54 -0.68
C PRO A 43 5.38 15.06 -1.55
N ASP A 44 6.61 15.50 -1.25
CA ASP A 44 7.85 15.16 -1.98
C ASP A 44 8.19 13.67 -2.00
N ARG A 45 7.56 12.87 -1.14
CA ARG A 45 7.75 11.42 -1.05
C ARG A 45 6.82 10.62 -1.94
N TRP A 46 5.84 11.27 -2.55
CA TRP A 46 4.86 10.66 -3.42
C TRP A 46 5.19 10.95 -4.88
N CYS A 47 5.10 9.94 -5.73
CA CYS A 47 5.16 10.09 -7.18
C CYS A 47 3.95 9.41 -7.80
N LEU A 48 3.23 10.09 -8.71
CA LEU A 48 2.10 9.51 -9.43
C LEU A 48 2.53 9.11 -10.84
N GLU A 49 2.43 7.82 -11.15
CA GLU A 49 2.78 7.25 -12.46
C GLU A 49 1.74 6.17 -12.81
N PRO A 50 0.59 6.56 -13.39
CA PRO A 50 -0.52 5.64 -13.63
C PRO A 50 -0.09 4.38 -14.38
N PRO A 51 -0.58 3.18 -13.99
CA PRO A 51 -1.69 2.95 -13.04
C PRO A 51 -1.27 2.90 -11.57
N TRP A 52 -0.02 3.26 -11.25
CA TRP A 52 0.56 3.18 -9.91
C TRP A 52 0.82 4.56 -9.30
N CYS A 53 1.08 4.57 -8.00
CA CYS A 53 1.82 5.62 -7.35
C CYS A 53 2.91 5.02 -6.47
N TYR A 54 3.97 5.79 -6.25
CA TYR A 54 5.11 5.38 -5.45
C TYR A 54 5.20 6.20 -4.19
N LEU A 55 5.55 5.54 -3.09
CA LEU A 55 5.80 6.17 -1.80
C LEU A 55 7.22 5.82 -1.34
N SER A 56 7.99 6.86 -1.01
CA SER A 56 9.27 6.70 -0.31
C SER A 56 9.05 6.80 1.21
N CYS A 57 8.98 5.66 1.88
CA CYS A 57 8.77 5.56 3.33
C CYS A 57 9.95 6.14 4.12
N ALA A 58 9.65 6.75 5.27
CA ALA A 58 10.65 7.42 6.12
C ALA A 58 11.77 6.48 6.62
N ALA A 59 11.37 5.31 7.11
CA ALA A 59 12.25 4.32 7.73
C ALA A 59 11.60 2.93 7.66
N ARG A 60 12.39 1.89 7.94
CA ARG A 60 11.89 0.50 8.05
C ARG A 60 11.05 0.32 9.32
N GLY A 61 10.10 -0.61 9.29
CA GLY A 61 9.28 -0.95 10.46
C GLY A 61 8.24 0.11 10.83
N GLN A 62 7.87 0.97 9.89
CA GLN A 62 6.79 1.94 10.07
C GLN A 62 5.45 1.35 9.64
N GLU A 63 4.41 1.73 10.36
CA GLU A 63 3.03 1.43 10.03
C GLU A 63 2.32 2.71 9.59
N PHE A 64 1.34 2.54 8.71
CA PHE A 64 0.63 3.63 8.07
C PHE A 64 -0.86 3.35 8.10
N VAL A 65 -1.64 4.36 8.46
CA VAL A 65 -3.10 4.26 8.48
C VAL A 65 -3.66 5.17 7.40
N LEU A 66 -4.59 4.62 6.59
CA LEU A 66 -5.36 5.34 5.59
C LEU A 66 -6.81 5.44 6.05
N ASP A 67 -7.38 6.64 5.95
CA ASP A 67 -8.82 6.83 6.15
C ASP A 67 -9.56 6.45 4.87
N LEU A 68 -10.27 5.31 4.89
CA LEU A 68 -10.95 4.80 3.70
C LEU A 68 -12.17 5.61 3.28
N ASP A 69 -12.74 6.42 4.18
CA ASP A 69 -13.85 7.32 3.82
C ASP A 69 -13.39 8.37 2.80
N ALA A 70 -12.09 8.73 2.83
CA ALA A 70 -11.49 9.65 1.86
C ALA A 70 -11.00 8.96 0.56
N TYR A 71 -10.97 7.62 0.53
CA TYR A 71 -10.46 6.82 -0.60
C TYR A 71 -11.38 5.61 -0.91
N PRO A 72 -12.66 5.86 -1.23
CA PRO A 72 -13.63 4.79 -1.44
C PRO A 72 -13.24 3.83 -2.57
N GLU A 73 -12.50 4.29 -3.58
CA GLU A 73 -12.03 3.49 -4.72
C GLU A 73 -11.06 2.37 -4.34
N LEU A 74 -10.43 2.44 -3.17
CA LEU A 74 -9.47 1.44 -2.71
C LEU A 74 -10.14 0.24 -2.04
N THR A 75 -11.42 0.36 -1.69
CA THR A 75 -12.18 -0.68 -1.00
C THR A 75 -12.20 -2.00 -1.75
N ASP A 76 -12.41 -1.96 -3.07
CA ASP A 76 -12.46 -3.16 -3.91
C ASP A 76 -11.09 -3.87 -3.96
N TRP A 77 -10.02 -3.08 -4.10
CA TRP A 77 -8.65 -3.60 -4.08
C TRP A 77 -8.32 -4.24 -2.74
N LEU A 78 -8.62 -3.57 -1.62
CA LEU A 78 -8.42 -4.10 -0.27
C LEU A 78 -9.22 -5.39 -0.04
N THR A 79 -10.48 -5.41 -0.45
CA THR A 79 -11.35 -6.59 -0.34
C THR A 79 -10.77 -7.77 -1.13
N GLY A 80 -10.24 -7.51 -2.32
CA GLY A 80 -9.52 -8.50 -3.13
C GLY A 80 -8.32 -9.08 -2.37
N LEU A 81 -7.44 -8.23 -1.86
CA LEU A 81 -6.26 -8.66 -1.09
C LEU A 81 -6.62 -9.50 0.14
N LEU A 82 -7.62 -9.06 0.91
CA LEU A 82 -8.06 -9.73 2.14
C LEU A 82 -8.75 -11.06 1.85
N ARG A 83 -9.51 -11.16 0.75
CA ARG A 83 -10.17 -12.40 0.35
C ARG A 83 -9.16 -13.44 -0.09
N THR A 84 -8.21 -13.06 -0.95
CA THR A 84 -7.11 -13.95 -1.32
C THR A 84 -6.26 -14.25 -0.08
N GLY A 85 -6.14 -13.27 0.85
CA GLY A 85 -5.61 -13.36 2.21
C GLY A 85 -6.02 -14.63 2.97
N ARG A 86 -7.30 -14.96 2.87
CA ARG A 86 -7.97 -16.06 3.60
C ARG A 86 -7.80 -17.44 3.00
N ALA A 87 -7.39 -17.56 1.73
CA ALA A 87 -7.27 -18.86 1.05
C ALA A 87 -6.15 -19.78 1.61
N GLY A 88 -5.37 -19.31 2.59
CA GLY A 88 -4.38 -20.12 3.32
C GLY A 88 -4.86 -20.70 4.66
N GLN A 89 -6.11 -20.44 5.07
CA GLN A 89 -6.68 -21.06 6.28
C GLN A 89 -7.37 -22.37 5.89
N HIS A 90 -6.64 -23.48 5.96
CA HIS A 90 -7.21 -24.82 5.93
C HIS A 90 -8.25 -24.95 7.07
N PRO A 91 -9.49 -25.36 6.81
CA PRO A 91 -10.36 -25.86 7.86
C PRO A 91 -9.78 -27.19 8.35
N LEU A 92 -9.79 -27.38 9.68
CA LEU A 92 -9.57 -28.66 10.35
C LEU A 92 -10.70 -29.63 10.01
#